data_AF-A0A2W0HLA3-F1
#
_entry.id   AF-A0A2W0HLA3-F1
#
_cell.length_a   1.000
_cell.length_b   1.000
_cell.length_c   1.000
_cell.angle_alpha   90.00
_cell.angle_beta   90.00
_cell.angle_gamma   90.00
#
_symmetry.space_group_name_H-M   'P 1'
#
loop_
_entity.id
_entity.type
_entity.pdbx_description
1 polymer ?
#
loop_
_entity_poly.entity_id
_entity_poly.type
_entity_poly.pdbx_seq_one_letter_code
_entity_poly.pdbx_strand_id
1 'polypeptide(L)' 'MNHTYMCPSCRAKTRFNVIDQVVTPVMWNNDEGDYEETERQELFHMAYNGPDKRIQCGSCGLVEDEIRFLKMAQNNAK' A
#
# COMPACT_ATOMS: atom_id res chain seq x y z
N MET A 1 2.13 19.73 -10.40
CA MET A 1 2.07 18.64 -11.41
C MET A 1 0.76 17.93 -11.24
N ASN A 2 -0.04 17.78 -12.31
CA ASN A 2 -1.35 17.13 -12.24
C ASN A 2 -1.16 15.63 -12.53
N HIS A 3 -0.94 14.83 -11.48
CA HIS A 3 -0.78 13.38 -11.64
C HIS A 3 -2.14 12.72 -11.87
N THR A 4 -2.23 11.87 -12.88
CA THR A 4 -3.44 11.08 -13.15
C THR A 4 -3.17 9.63 -12.75
N TYR A 5 -4.11 9.01 -12.04
CA TYR A 5 -4.06 7.58 -11.76
C TYR A 5 -4.82 6.76 -12.80
N MET A 6 -4.30 5.58 -13.09
CA MET A 6 -5.03 4.52 -13.78
C MET A 6 -4.85 3.23 -13.00
N CYS A 7 -5.94 2.53 -12.69
CA CYS A 7 -5.87 1.25 -11.99
C CYS A 7 -5.12 0.21 -12.85
N PRO A 8 -4.06 -0.44 -12.35
CA PRO A 8 -3.34 -1.46 -13.11
C PRO A 8 -4.13 -2.75 -13.32
N SER A 9 -5.18 -3.00 -12.54
CA SER A 9 -6.05 -4.16 -12.68
C SER A 9 -7.23 -3.91 -13.64
N CYS A 10 -8.06 -2.89 -13.37
CA CYS A 10 -9.31 -2.66 -14.12
C CYS A 10 -9.29 -1.44 -15.05
N ARG A 11 -8.16 -0.71 -15.13
CA ARG A 11 -7.97 0.49 -15.96
C ARG A 11 -8.87 1.69 -15.64
N ALA A 12 -9.67 1.64 -14.58
CA ALA A 12 -10.46 2.78 -14.12
C ALA A 12 -9.55 4.00 -13.81
N LYS A 13 -10.05 5.21 -14.08
CA LYS A 13 -9.34 6.50 -13.86
C LYS A 13 -10.12 7.48 -12.98
N THR A 14 -11.23 7.06 -12.39
CA THR A 14 -12.23 7.99 -11.84
C THR A 14 -12.21 8.11 -10.33
N ARG A 15 -12.17 6.98 -9.60
CA ARG A 15 -12.33 6.95 -8.14
C ARG A 15 -11.17 6.21 -7.51
N PHE A 16 -10.52 6.86 -6.56
CA PHE A 16 -9.43 6.30 -5.78
C PHE A 16 -9.50 6.82 -4.35
N ASN A 17 -9.08 5.98 -3.39
CA ASN A 17 -8.79 6.42 -2.04
C ASN A 17 -7.28 6.50 -1.85
N VAL A 18 -6.80 7.56 -1.21
CA VAL A 18 -5.42 7.65 -0.72
C VAL A 18 -5.43 7.18 0.72
N ILE A 19 -4.56 6.24 1.06
CA ILE A 19 -4.49 5.61 2.38
C ILE A 19 -3.14 5.96 2.99
N ASP A 20 -3.16 6.70 4.08
CA ASP A 20 -1.97 6.93 4.91
C ASP A 20 -1.73 5.69 5.77
N GLN A 21 -0.51 5.16 5.71
CA GLN A 21 -0.14 3.96 6.45
C GLN A 21 0.41 4.32 7.82
N VAL A 22 -0.15 3.71 8.87
CA VAL A 22 0.45 3.69 10.21
C VAL A 22 1.02 2.30 10.42
N VAL A 23 2.34 2.20 10.51
CA VAL A 23 3.05 0.93 10.64
C VAL A 23 3.33 0.65 12.11
N THR A 24 2.72 -0.41 12.62
CA THR A 24 3.01 -0.94 13.95
C THR A 24 3.74 -2.28 13.79
N PRO A 25 5.03 -2.36 14.13
CA PRO A 25 5.74 -3.63 14.14
C PRO A 25 5.21 -4.48 15.31
N VAL A 26 4.83 -5.73 15.02
CA VAL A 26 4.23 -6.64 16.01
C VAL A 26 4.89 -8.01 15.95
N MET A 27 4.92 -8.72 17.09
CA MET A 27 5.24 -10.13 17.17
C MET A 27 3.97 -10.91 17.53
N TRP A 28 3.61 -11.89 16.71
CA TRP A 28 2.38 -12.67 16.90
C TRP A 28 2.63 -13.88 17.78
N ASN A 29 1.77 -14.12 18.77
CA ASN A 29 1.76 -15.36 19.54
C ASN A 29 0.68 -16.30 18.98
N ASN A 30 1.12 -17.39 18.34
CA ASN A 30 0.22 -18.32 17.64
C ASN A 30 -0.73 -19.08 18.57
N ASP A 31 -0.37 -19.25 19.84
CA ASP A 31 -1.13 -20.10 20.76
C ASP A 31 -2.29 -19.33 21.43
N GLU A 32 -2.15 -18.01 21.58
CA GLU A 32 -3.11 -17.17 22.31
C GLU A 32 -3.97 -16.29 21.38
N GLY A 33 -3.57 -16.16 20.11
CA GLY A 33 -4.27 -15.29 19.15
C GLY A 33 -4.08 -13.80 19.44
N ASP A 34 -3.07 -13.45 20.23
CA ASP A 34 -2.70 -12.08 20.59
C ASP A 34 -1.36 -11.69 19.98
N TYR A 35 -1.06 -10.39 19.99
CA TYR A 35 0.21 -9.85 19.52
C TYR A 35 0.76 -8.80 20.46
N GLU A 36 2.08 -8.73 20.52
CA GLU A 36 2.80 -7.69 21.25
C GLU A 36 3.43 -6.72 20.26
N GLU A 37 3.27 -5.42 20.50
CA GLU A 37 4.03 -4.40 19.77
C GLU A 37 5.51 -4.54 20.11
N THR A 38 6.39 -4.46 19.11
CA THR A 38 7.84 -4.62 19.30
C THR A 38 8.58 -3.33 19.01
N GLU A 39 9.39 -2.88 19.98
CA GLU A 39 10.20 -1.69 19.84
C GLU A 39 11.51 -1.98 19.08
N ARG A 40 11.41 -2.06 17.74
CA ARG A 40 12.52 -2.13 16.74
C ARG A 40 13.52 -3.30 16.83
N GLN A 41 13.68 -3.95 15.66
CA GLN A 41 14.88 -4.67 15.22
C GLN A 41 15.37 -5.79 16.16
N GLU A 42 14.43 -6.65 16.57
CA GLU A 42 14.74 -8.06 16.78
C GLU A 42 15.60 -8.57 15.62
N LEU A 43 16.59 -9.44 15.89
CA LEU A 43 17.60 -9.90 14.90
C LEU A 43 17.00 -10.46 13.60
N PHE A 44 15.73 -10.86 13.62
CA PHE A 44 15.01 -11.42 12.47
C PHE A 44 13.83 -10.56 11.99
N HIS A 45 13.72 -9.31 12.44
CA HIS A 45 12.64 -8.40 12.06
C HIS A 45 13.16 -7.27 11.15
N MET A 46 12.85 -7.36 9.87
CA MET A 46 13.13 -6.27 8.92
C MET A 46 12.24 -5.07 9.19
N ALA A 47 12.84 -3.88 9.25
CA ALA A 47 12.08 -2.64 9.28
C ALA A 47 11.19 -2.54 8.03
N TYR A 48 9.99 -2.00 8.20
CA TYR A 48 9.12 -1.68 7.07
C TYR A 48 9.79 -0.62 6.19
N ASN A 49 10.03 -0.96 4.92
CA ASN A 49 10.62 -0.08 3.91
C ASN A 49 9.65 0.15 2.73
N GLY A 50 8.35 -0.07 2.96
CA GLY A 50 7.32 0.22 1.96
C GLY A 50 6.92 1.70 1.95
N PRO A 51 5.97 2.09 1.10
CA PRO A 51 5.55 3.48 0.98
C PRO A 51 4.73 3.94 2.19
N ASP A 52 4.82 5.22 2.53
CA ASP A 52 3.99 5.83 3.59
C ASP A 52 2.51 5.92 3.17
N LYS A 53 2.23 5.86 1.87
CA LYS A 53 0.90 5.96 1.29
C LYS A 53 0.63 4.83 0.31
N ARG A 54 -0.61 4.37 0.31
CA ARG A 54 -1.15 3.44 -0.69
C ARG A 54 -2.35 4.02 -1.39
N ILE A 55 -2.64 3.50 -2.58
CA ILE A 55 -3.82 3.88 -3.35
C ILE A 55 -4.74 2.68 -3.48
N GLN A 56 -6.02 2.89 -3.17
CA GLN A 56 -7.08 1.93 -3.46
C GLN A 56 -7.84 2.37 -4.71
N CYS A 57 -8.07 1.46 -5.66
CA CYS A 57 -9.03 1.67 -6.73
C CYS A 57 -10.46 1.59 -6.19
N GLY A 58 -11.23 2.68 -6.30
CA GLY A 58 -12.64 2.71 -5.90
C GLY A 58 -13.59 1.91 -6.81
N SER A 59 -13.09 1.36 -7.92
CA SER A 59 -13.90 0.54 -8.85
C SER A 59 -13.74 -0.96 -8.65
N CYS A 60 -12.53 -1.46 -8.36
CA CYS A 60 -12.28 -2.89 -8.17
C CYS A 60 -11.66 -3.25 -6.81
N GLY A 61 -11.38 -2.28 -5.96
CA GLY A 61 -10.85 -2.49 -4.62
C GLY A 61 -9.35 -2.76 -4.53
N LEU A 62 -8.61 -2.84 -5.65
CA LEU A 62 -7.16 -3.06 -5.62
C LEU A 62 -6.45 -1.99 -4.78
N VAL A 63 -5.74 -2.42 -3.73
CA VAL A 63 -4.86 -1.56 -2.91
C VAL A 63 -3.42 -1.86 -3.27
N GLU A 64 -2.68 -0.84 -3.72
CA GLU A 64 -1.29 -0.99 -4.18
C GLU A 64 -0.48 0.29 -3.97
N ASP A 65 0.84 0.20 -4.21
CA ASP A 65 1.72 1.37 -4.26
C ASP A 65 1.27 2.38 -5.32
N GLU A 66 1.22 3.66 -4.96
CA GLU A 66 0.88 4.79 -5.82
C GLU A 66 1.65 4.77 -7.15
N ILE A 67 2.94 4.40 -7.12
CA ILE A 67 3.78 4.41 -8.31
C ILE A 67 3.26 3.48 -9.41
N ARG A 68 2.56 2.40 -9.05
CA ARG A 68 1.96 1.47 -10.02
C ARG A 68 0.82 2.12 -10.78
N PHE A 69 -0.01 2.92 -10.10
CA PHE A 69 -1.13 3.64 -10.71
C PHE A 69 -0.63 4.76 -11.62
N LEU A 70 0.41 5.48 -11.18
CA LEU A 70 1.06 6.53 -11.96
C LEU A 70 1.71 5.98 -13.23
N LYS A 71 2.52 4.91 -13.10
CA LYS A 71 3.16 4.25 -14.25
C LYS A 71 2.14 3.69 -15.23
N MET A 72 1.05 3.11 -14.74
CA MET A 72 -0.03 2.62 -15.59
C MET A 72 -0.66 3.77 -16.41
N ALA A 73 -0.94 4.91 -15.78
CA ALA A 73 -1.46 6.08 -16.49
C ALA A 73 -0.46 6.64 -17.52
N GLN A 74 0.83 6.73 -17.17
CA GLN A 74 1.90 7.19 -18.07
C GLN A 74 2.06 6.28 -19.29
N ASN A 75 2.04 4.96 -19.09
CA ASN A 75 2.19 4.00 -20.18
C ASN A 75 0.99 3.99 -21.13
N ASN A 76 -0.21 4.32 -20.64
CA ASN A 76 -1.42 4.37 -21.46
C ASN A 76 -1.59 5.70 -22.22
N ALA A 77 -0.78 6.72 -21.90
CA ALA A 77 -0.79 8.02 -22.56
C ALA A 77 0.20 8.13 -23.73
N LYS A 78 1.01 7.09 -23.96
CA LYS A 78 1.88 6.92 -25.14
C LYS A 78 1.15 6.13 -26.22
#